data_AF-A0A812Y4R7-F1
#
_entry.id   AF-A0A812Y4R7-F1
#
_cell.length_a   1.000
_cell.length_b   1.000
_cell.length_c   1.000
_cell.angle_alpha   90.00
_cell.angle_beta   90.00
_cell.angle_gamma   90.00
#
_symmetry.space_group_name_H-M   'P 1'
#
loop_
_entity.id
_entity.type
_entity.pdbx_description
1 polymer ?
#
loop_
_entity_poly.entity_id
_entity_poly.type
_entity_poly.pdbx_seq_one_letter_code
_entity_poly.pdbx_strand_id
1 'polypeptide(L)'
;MVLRVLAWAAAGSLCLAEYAPECPCINASSTLFTDLQTELVAQGLDASYGTTGCDAYDANSSSVGCESNAAPHCMNQWCYVDMTLCPVNKLLCLAEGGLEGSDASPHCRTRPHSRTTMQTNMSLYYSYETCGYMNNYDLSALFSQLGGTAIKVAASAYGSWVILKQDALGQDVFGGALYDLFVESLVLIQPPPVMKLIPGWATQQSRAIFPSSSYTACVHDVGIGVFDVCVADLWLTPERQQLSTFSPTLRDDYFYLVVPTTLQDASFSERLLRPFLPFTLEAWAVLAAFLCGMSLLLYFLHYFEQGQGCPGPVRGFSEVPELGKTCFNVWHDFLLGQSTVETERSPALKLLSLGFSFFVLVTLASYTASLASMLVTQKQAVSPISNIQDAIDLEVPICLVSQLVPTFTQVYPRAIFVNIGSGMEDGARNIYSGNCGAMILSQDLIDRLHAGLVQENDCADLAAGSITEEEAHCRTDSKGNPRNDCKFDRVGDILWAIPVAFPLSQRALRSLSYSLTTGLARGMLQDAIRANEFAFPAPNCDKALERSELGGLQAGDMVGTIMISVLILGVGVACCAAQAVAKRLWPQVEASEHPDANEEAAIGEAEHPQASEEATASQADEIHVSTL
;
A
#
# COMPACT_ATOMS: atom_id res chain seq x y z
N MET A 1 -14.52 -23.80 68.48
CA MET A 1 -14.03 -23.02 67.31
C MET A 1 -15.16 -22.97 66.28
N VAL A 2 -16.22 -22.26 66.64
CA VAL A 2 -17.44 -21.95 65.87
C VAL A 2 -17.95 -20.63 66.46
N LEU A 3 -18.59 -19.80 65.63
CA LEU A 3 -19.18 -18.47 65.85
C LEU A 3 -18.28 -17.27 65.51
N ARG A 4 -18.50 -16.72 64.31
CA ARG A 4 -18.76 -15.29 64.03
C ARG A 4 -19.13 -15.09 62.55
N VAL A 5 -20.41 -15.29 62.23
CA VAL A 5 -21.09 -14.71 61.07
C VAL A 5 -22.50 -14.38 61.55
N LEU A 6 -23.03 -13.21 61.14
CA LEU A 6 -24.31 -12.57 61.48
C LEU A 6 -24.17 -11.34 62.38
N ALA A 7 -23.90 -10.19 61.76
CA ALA A 7 -24.40 -8.89 62.19
C ALA A 7 -24.12 -7.81 61.12
N TRP A 8 -24.72 -7.90 59.93
CA TRP A 8 -24.86 -6.77 59.01
C TRP A 8 -26.23 -6.86 58.33
N ALA A 9 -27.27 -6.62 59.12
CA ALA A 9 -28.59 -6.25 58.67
C ALA A 9 -29.14 -5.25 59.69
N ALA A 10 -29.71 -4.15 59.19
CA ALA A 10 -30.26 -3.00 59.93
C ALA A 10 -29.26 -1.96 60.43
N ALA A 11 -28.84 -1.08 59.53
CA ALA A 11 -28.57 0.32 59.85
C ALA A 11 -29.38 1.20 58.90
N GLY A 12 -30.68 1.31 59.19
CA GLY A 12 -31.50 2.39 58.69
C GLY A 12 -31.32 3.61 59.59
N SER A 13 -31.13 4.76 58.95
CA SER A 13 -31.47 6.09 59.45
C SER A 13 -30.71 6.60 60.67
N LEU A 14 -29.59 7.29 60.40
CA LEU A 14 -29.20 8.59 60.96
C LEU A 14 -27.72 8.83 60.61
N CYS A 15 -27.46 9.33 59.40
CA CYS A 15 -26.23 10.07 59.14
C CYS A 15 -26.62 11.48 58.74
N LEU A 16 -26.09 12.43 59.51
CA LEU A 16 -25.94 13.82 59.14
C LEU A 16 -25.41 13.90 57.70
N ALA A 17 -25.87 14.89 56.94
CA ALA A 17 -25.37 15.23 55.61
C ALA A 17 -23.85 15.49 55.66
N GLU A 18 -23.06 14.43 55.56
CA GLU A 18 -21.66 14.51 55.18
C GLU A 18 -21.63 15.00 53.74
N TYR A 19 -20.91 16.10 53.51
CA TYR A 19 -20.61 16.63 52.19
C TYR A 19 -20.17 15.47 51.28
N ALA A 20 -21.07 15.04 50.40
CA ALA A 20 -20.70 14.09 49.37
C ALA A 20 -19.81 14.84 48.36
N PRO A 21 -18.67 14.26 47.95
CA PRO A 21 -17.79 14.86 46.94
C PRO A 21 -18.43 15.00 45.54
N GLU A 22 -19.64 14.49 45.37
CA GLU A 22 -20.38 14.41 44.12
C GLU A 22 -21.81 14.82 44.42
N CYS A 23 -22.42 15.62 43.54
CA CYS A 23 -23.75 16.15 43.81
C CYS A 23 -24.75 15.00 43.79
N PRO A 24 -25.38 14.64 44.93
CA PRO A 24 -26.23 13.47 44.98
C PRO A 24 -27.46 13.70 44.11
N CYS A 25 -27.95 12.62 43.51
CA CYS A 25 -29.24 12.65 42.83
C CYS A 25 -30.34 13.08 43.81
N ILE A 26 -31.23 13.97 43.38
CA ILE A 26 -32.45 14.30 44.10
C ILE A 26 -33.26 13.00 44.21
N ASN A 27 -33.64 12.67 45.43
CA ASN A 27 -34.48 11.53 45.79
C ASN A 27 -35.36 11.91 46.98
N ALA A 28 -36.17 10.98 47.50
CA ALA A 28 -37.09 11.23 48.62
C ALA A 28 -36.45 11.81 49.90
N SER A 29 -35.12 11.80 50.03
CA SER A 29 -34.38 12.41 51.14
C SER A 29 -33.99 13.88 50.93
N SER A 30 -34.07 14.40 49.69
CA SER A 30 -33.78 15.80 49.38
C SER A 30 -35.00 16.69 49.67
N THR A 31 -34.74 17.88 50.20
CA THR A 31 -35.79 18.90 50.41
C THR A 31 -36.39 19.42 49.11
N LEU A 32 -35.69 19.25 47.98
CA LEU A 32 -36.13 19.67 46.65
C LEU A 32 -37.02 18.63 45.96
N PHE A 33 -37.17 17.43 46.52
CA PHE A 33 -37.87 16.32 45.88
C PHE A 33 -39.34 16.60 45.58
N THR A 34 -40.12 17.04 46.58
CA THR A 34 -41.56 17.30 46.42
C THR A 34 -41.84 18.49 45.49
N ASP A 35 -41.00 19.52 45.55
CA ASP A 35 -41.09 20.69 44.68
C ASP A 35 -40.79 20.32 43.22
N LEU A 36 -39.74 19.51 43.01
CA LEU A 36 -39.39 18.99 41.69
C LEU A 36 -40.49 18.10 41.11
N GLN A 37 -41.08 17.20 41.89
CA GLN A 37 -42.20 16.37 41.42
C GLN A 37 -43.39 17.21 40.96
N THR A 38 -43.71 18.27 41.72
CA THR A 38 -44.81 19.18 41.40
C THR A 38 -44.54 19.93 40.10
N GLU A 39 -43.31 20.40 39.91
CA GLU A 39 -42.87 21.09 38.69
C GLU A 39 -42.83 20.15 37.48
N LEU A 40 -42.34 18.91 37.63
CA LEU A 40 -42.33 17.92 36.55
C LEU A 40 -43.74 17.61 36.05
N VAL A 41 -44.69 17.38 36.98
CA VAL A 41 -46.10 17.15 36.62
C VAL A 41 -46.72 18.39 35.97
N ALA A 42 -46.37 19.60 36.42
CA ALA A 42 -46.82 20.84 35.81
C ALA A 42 -46.31 21.02 34.37
N GLN A 43 -45.14 20.45 34.05
CA GLN A 43 -44.55 20.41 32.70
C GLN A 43 -45.03 19.20 31.88
N GLY A 44 -45.97 18.40 32.39
CA GLY A 44 -46.52 17.23 31.70
C GLY A 44 -45.61 15.99 31.74
N LEU A 45 -44.64 15.95 32.65
CA LEU A 45 -43.73 14.82 32.87
C LEU A 45 -44.20 13.92 34.02
N ASP A 46 -43.71 12.69 34.03
CA ASP A 46 -43.92 11.79 35.17
C ASP A 46 -43.19 12.33 36.41
N ALA A 47 -43.81 12.21 37.59
CA ALA A 47 -43.21 12.67 38.84
C ALA A 47 -41.90 11.94 39.19
N SER A 48 -41.67 10.75 38.63
CA SER A 48 -40.44 9.97 38.83
C SER A 48 -39.29 10.33 37.88
N TYR A 49 -39.54 11.21 36.89
CA TYR A 49 -38.57 11.58 35.84
C TYR A 49 -37.29 12.22 36.41
N GLY A 50 -36.21 11.44 36.51
CA GLY A 50 -34.91 11.88 37.02
C GLY A 50 -34.89 12.20 38.52
N THR A 51 -35.92 11.81 39.29
CA THR A 51 -36.10 12.19 40.71
C THR A 51 -35.91 11.03 41.69
N THR A 52 -35.69 9.79 41.24
CA THR A 52 -35.55 8.63 42.14
C THR A 52 -34.15 8.02 42.11
N GLY A 53 -33.13 8.87 41.90
CA GLY A 53 -31.76 8.42 41.64
C GLY A 53 -31.54 8.12 40.16
N CYS A 54 -30.59 7.22 39.87
CA CYS A 54 -30.23 6.84 38.50
C CYS A 54 -31.20 5.82 37.87
N ASP A 55 -32.11 5.24 38.68
CA ASP A 55 -32.97 4.13 38.28
C ASP A 55 -34.23 4.55 37.50
N ALA A 56 -34.63 5.83 37.52
CA ALA A 56 -35.83 6.32 36.82
C ALA A 56 -35.59 7.59 36.00
N TYR A 57 -34.46 7.66 35.31
CA TYR A 57 -34.07 8.85 34.54
C TYR A 57 -35.08 9.28 33.46
N ASP A 58 -35.89 8.36 32.94
CA ASP A 58 -36.91 8.64 31.93
C ASP A 58 -38.29 8.02 32.20
N ALA A 59 -38.42 7.04 33.11
CA ALA A 59 -39.66 6.45 33.60
C ALA A 59 -40.78 6.26 32.54
N ASN A 60 -40.42 5.78 31.35
CA ASN A 60 -41.34 5.61 30.21
C ASN A 60 -42.04 6.90 29.73
N SER A 61 -41.62 8.07 30.22
CA SER A 61 -42.13 9.38 29.84
C SER A 61 -41.33 9.90 28.65
N SER A 62 -42.03 10.10 27.55
CA SER A 62 -41.42 10.26 26.24
C SER A 62 -41.45 11.69 25.72
N SER A 63 -41.48 12.63 26.65
CA SER A 63 -41.73 14.05 26.40
C SER A 63 -40.61 14.78 25.65
N VAL A 64 -39.43 14.16 25.50
CA VAL A 64 -38.26 14.74 24.82
C VAL A 64 -37.73 13.79 23.72
N GLY A 65 -38.61 13.13 22.98
CA GLY A 65 -38.22 12.36 21.79
C GLY A 65 -37.57 10.99 22.06
N CYS A 66 -37.68 10.48 23.30
CA CYS A 66 -37.19 9.16 23.71
C CYS A 66 -38.24 8.04 23.63
N GLU A 67 -39.36 8.23 22.90
CA GLU A 67 -40.48 7.27 22.77
C GLU A 67 -40.07 5.84 22.40
N SER A 68 -38.96 5.67 21.69
CA SER A 68 -38.49 4.39 21.17
C SER A 68 -37.07 4.03 21.60
N ASN A 69 -36.43 4.83 22.47
CA ASN A 69 -34.99 4.77 22.75
C ASN A 69 -34.11 4.73 21.47
N ALA A 70 -34.63 5.22 20.34
CA ALA A 70 -33.93 5.20 19.07
C ALA A 70 -32.81 6.26 19.00
N ALA A 71 -32.92 7.34 19.78
CA ALA A 71 -31.90 8.36 19.84
C ALA A 71 -30.80 7.98 20.87
N PRO A 72 -29.51 8.13 20.53
CA PRO A 72 -28.40 7.74 21.41
C PRO A 72 -28.50 8.34 22.82
N HIS A 73 -28.98 9.57 22.95
CA HIS A 73 -29.09 10.30 24.23
C HIS A 73 -30.08 9.70 25.24
N CYS A 74 -30.98 8.85 24.77
CA CYS A 74 -31.94 8.15 25.59
C CYS A 74 -31.35 6.90 26.25
N MET A 75 -30.14 6.44 25.85
CA MET A 75 -29.53 5.21 26.36
C MET A 75 -28.68 5.39 27.62
N ASN A 76 -28.22 6.61 27.92
CA ASN A 76 -27.37 6.86 29.09
C ASN A 76 -28.23 7.28 30.29
N GLN A 77 -27.96 6.70 31.46
CA GLN A 77 -28.66 7.05 32.68
C GLN A 77 -28.17 8.41 33.23
N TRP A 78 -29.10 9.21 33.75
CA TRP A 78 -28.82 10.49 34.38
C TRP A 78 -29.81 10.77 35.51
N CYS A 79 -29.52 11.75 36.36
CA CYS A 79 -30.47 12.18 37.39
C CYS A 79 -30.42 13.71 37.57
N TYR A 80 -31.50 14.29 38.11
CA TYR A 80 -31.43 15.64 38.64
C TYR A 80 -30.58 15.65 39.91
N VAL A 81 -29.63 16.57 40.01
CA VAL A 81 -28.68 16.65 41.13
C VAL A 81 -29.04 17.77 42.09
N ASP A 82 -28.85 17.51 43.38
CA ASP A 82 -29.07 18.50 44.43
C ASP A 82 -27.81 19.37 44.62
N MET A 83 -27.84 20.56 44.01
CA MET A 83 -26.74 21.52 44.12
C MET A 83 -26.58 22.12 45.53
N THR A 84 -27.60 22.02 46.39
CA THR A 84 -27.53 22.56 47.76
C THR A 84 -26.67 21.68 48.68
N LEU A 85 -26.55 20.40 48.34
CA LEU A 85 -25.73 19.41 49.05
C LEU A 85 -24.30 19.31 48.48
N CYS A 86 -23.97 20.11 47.46
CA CYS A 86 -22.73 20.01 46.67
C CYS A 86 -22.03 21.38 46.40
N PRO A 87 -21.90 22.30 47.37
CA PRO A 87 -21.20 23.55 47.11
C PRO A 87 -19.68 23.34 47.09
N VAL A 88 -19.03 23.76 45.99
CA VAL A 88 -17.56 23.74 45.85
C VAL A 88 -16.95 24.79 46.75
N ASN A 89 -16.25 24.37 47.82
CA ASN A 89 -15.53 25.30 48.67
C ASN A 89 -14.09 25.47 48.17
N LYS A 90 -13.91 26.37 47.19
CA LYS A 90 -12.61 26.64 46.55
C LYS A 90 -11.51 27.00 47.56
N LEU A 91 -11.85 27.66 48.66
CA LEU A 91 -10.89 28.08 49.69
C LEU A 91 -10.38 26.88 50.51
N LEU A 92 -11.26 25.96 50.91
CA LEU A 92 -10.87 24.74 51.63
C LEU A 92 -10.12 23.77 50.72
N CYS A 93 -10.55 23.65 49.46
CA CYS A 93 -9.87 22.83 48.46
C CYS A 93 -8.39 23.25 48.29
N LEU A 94 -8.14 24.55 48.13
CA LEU A 94 -6.77 25.09 48.01
C LEU A 94 -5.98 24.95 49.32
N ALA A 95 -6.63 25.09 50.49
CA ALA A 95 -5.98 24.94 51.78
C ALA A 95 -5.52 23.50 52.06
N GLU A 96 -6.21 22.51 51.50
CA GLU A 96 -5.87 21.08 51.58
C GLU A 96 -4.92 20.64 50.44
N GLY A 97 -4.40 21.58 49.66
CA GLY A 97 -3.43 21.32 48.59
C GLY A 97 -4.03 20.71 47.32
N GLY A 98 -5.35 20.73 47.18
CA GLY A 98 -6.06 20.24 46.00
C GLY A 98 -6.37 21.34 44.98
N LEU A 99 -6.54 20.93 43.73
CA LEU A 99 -7.12 21.75 42.66
C LEU A 99 -8.60 21.39 42.48
N GLU A 100 -9.40 22.32 41.98
CA GLU A 100 -10.80 22.04 41.60
C GLU A 100 -10.83 20.88 40.58
N GLY A 101 -11.63 19.86 40.88
CA GLY A 101 -11.69 18.59 40.15
C GLY A 101 -10.67 17.52 40.57
N SER A 102 -9.78 17.79 41.53
CA SER A 102 -8.80 16.80 42.02
C SER A 102 -9.36 15.87 43.09
N ASP A 103 -8.81 14.65 43.15
CA ASP A 103 -9.18 13.65 44.17
C ASP A 103 -8.63 13.95 45.57
N ALA A 104 -7.85 15.04 45.72
CA ALA A 104 -7.11 15.38 46.93
C ALA A 104 -8.01 15.66 48.14
N SER A 105 -9.20 16.21 47.92
CA SER A 105 -10.14 16.56 48.99
C SER A 105 -11.59 16.39 48.54
N PRO A 106 -12.52 15.99 49.42
CA PRO A 106 -13.95 16.04 49.16
C PRO A 106 -14.46 17.45 48.79
N HIS A 107 -13.77 18.50 49.24
CA HIS A 107 -14.10 19.89 48.94
C HIS A 107 -13.62 20.34 47.55
N CYS A 108 -12.79 19.54 46.89
CA CYS A 108 -12.27 19.79 45.55
C CYS A 108 -13.03 19.05 44.45
N ARG A 109 -13.79 18.00 44.79
CA ARG A 109 -14.39 17.11 43.80
C ARG A 109 -15.68 17.72 43.23
N THR A 110 -15.78 17.73 41.91
CA THR A 110 -16.98 18.13 41.17
C THR A 110 -17.11 17.27 39.93
N ARG A 111 -18.24 16.60 39.76
CA ARG A 111 -18.57 15.96 38.47
C ARG A 111 -19.23 16.97 37.52
N PRO A 112 -19.06 16.81 36.20
CA PRO A 112 -19.80 17.59 35.23
C PRO A 112 -21.30 17.51 35.49
N HIS A 113 -21.96 18.67 35.42
CA HIS A 113 -23.41 18.81 35.54
C HIS A 113 -23.85 19.91 34.58
N SER A 114 -25.07 19.79 34.07
CA SER A 114 -25.64 20.71 33.08
C SER A 114 -26.97 21.23 33.57
N ARG A 115 -27.27 22.50 33.30
CA ARG A 115 -28.56 23.09 33.65
C ARG A 115 -29.63 22.54 32.71
N THR A 116 -30.80 22.19 33.24
CA THR A 116 -31.92 21.78 32.38
C THR A 116 -32.33 22.91 31.45
N THR A 117 -32.70 22.57 30.23
CA THR A 117 -33.30 23.50 29.25
C THR A 117 -34.80 23.70 29.51
N MET A 118 -35.41 22.88 30.37
CA MET A 118 -36.79 23.03 30.78
C MET A 118 -36.99 24.33 31.56
N GLN A 119 -37.92 25.16 31.10
CA GLN A 119 -38.25 26.42 31.75
C GLN A 119 -39.09 26.16 32.99
N THR A 120 -38.41 26.01 34.12
CA THR A 120 -39.00 25.70 35.42
C THR A 120 -38.86 26.88 36.37
N ASN A 121 -39.71 26.94 37.41
CA ASN A 121 -39.60 27.97 38.46
C ASN A 121 -38.40 27.78 39.40
N MET A 122 -37.63 26.71 39.20
CA MET A 122 -36.45 26.35 39.99
C MET A 122 -35.22 26.14 39.11
N SER A 123 -34.02 26.35 39.66
CA SER A 123 -32.78 26.11 38.90
C SER A 123 -32.38 24.64 39.02
N LEU A 124 -32.81 23.83 38.05
CA LEU A 124 -32.50 22.40 38.01
C LEU A 124 -31.23 22.10 37.21
N TYR A 125 -30.45 21.18 37.76
CA TYR A 125 -29.25 20.65 37.14
C TYR A 125 -29.37 19.14 37.04
N TYR A 126 -28.88 18.57 35.96
CA TYR A 126 -28.78 17.14 35.77
C TYR A 126 -27.34 16.73 35.52
N SER A 127 -27.01 15.46 35.79
CA SER A 127 -25.68 14.90 35.56
C SER A 127 -25.79 13.44 35.12
N TYR A 128 -25.16 13.13 33.99
CA TYR A 128 -24.96 11.74 33.54
C TYR A 128 -23.83 11.10 34.36
N GLU A 129 -22.82 11.90 34.70
CA GLU A 129 -21.59 11.49 35.36
C GLU A 129 -21.86 11.06 36.80
N THR A 130 -22.84 11.67 37.47
CA THR A 130 -23.30 11.21 38.80
C THR A 130 -23.86 9.78 38.74
N CYS A 131 -24.40 9.36 37.60
CA CYS A 131 -24.87 8.00 37.35
C CYS A 131 -23.83 7.09 36.68
N GLY A 132 -22.58 7.56 36.51
CA GLY A 132 -21.50 6.78 35.92
C GLY A 132 -21.46 6.79 34.38
N TYR A 133 -22.28 7.62 33.73
CA TYR A 133 -22.29 7.79 32.27
C TYR A 133 -21.66 9.14 31.87
N MET A 134 -21.12 9.27 30.67
CA MET A 134 -20.67 10.58 30.16
C MET A 134 -21.80 11.27 29.39
N ASN A 135 -21.90 12.60 29.53
CA ASN A 135 -22.73 13.40 28.65
C ASN A 135 -22.04 13.59 27.28
N ASN A 136 -22.17 12.60 26.41
CA ASN A 136 -21.67 12.63 25.02
C ASN A 136 -22.65 13.30 24.04
N TYR A 137 -23.78 13.85 24.53
CA TYR A 137 -24.84 14.41 23.70
C TYR A 137 -24.87 15.92 23.73
N ASP A 138 -24.51 16.53 24.87
CA ASP A 138 -24.32 17.96 24.95
C ASP A 138 -22.89 18.35 24.54
N LEU A 139 -22.74 18.73 23.27
CA LEU A 139 -21.48 19.27 22.75
C LEU A 139 -21.25 20.73 23.18
N SER A 140 -22.15 21.37 23.93
CA SER A 140 -21.98 22.75 24.38
C SER A 140 -20.75 22.88 25.27
N ALA A 141 -20.50 21.93 26.17
CA ALA A 141 -19.28 21.91 27.00
C ALA A 141 -18.02 21.76 26.14
N LEU A 142 -18.10 20.97 25.05
CA LEU A 142 -17.01 20.78 24.11
C LEU A 142 -16.72 22.05 23.30
N PHE A 143 -17.75 22.78 22.89
CA PHE A 143 -17.61 23.99 22.07
C PHE A 143 -17.46 25.27 22.90
N SER A 144 -17.79 25.26 24.20
CA SER A 144 -17.82 26.45 25.08
C SER A 144 -16.53 27.26 25.10
N GLN A 145 -15.37 26.63 24.90
CA GLN A 145 -14.06 27.30 24.95
C GLN A 145 -13.72 28.08 23.67
N LEU A 146 -14.23 27.62 22.51
CA LEU A 146 -13.89 28.16 21.19
C LEU A 146 -15.08 28.78 20.47
N GLY A 147 -16.29 28.33 20.74
CA GLY A 147 -17.50 28.72 20.04
C GLY A 147 -17.73 30.23 20.08
N GLY A 148 -17.84 30.86 18.91
CA GLY A 148 -18.06 32.31 18.76
C GLY A 148 -16.86 33.18 19.19
N THR A 149 -15.72 32.59 19.53
CA THR A 149 -14.52 33.32 19.94
C THR A 149 -13.58 33.50 18.75
N ALA A 150 -12.66 34.47 18.85
CA ALA A 150 -11.63 34.64 17.83
C ALA A 150 -10.45 33.70 18.09
N ILE A 151 -10.01 32.98 17.05
CA ILE A 151 -8.84 32.09 17.10
C ILE A 151 -7.67 32.69 16.30
N LYS A 152 -6.49 32.75 16.90
CA LYS A 152 -5.27 33.27 16.28
C LYS A 152 -4.56 32.15 15.52
N VAL A 153 -4.51 32.27 14.20
CA VAL A 153 -3.94 31.23 13.32
C VAL A 153 -2.68 31.77 12.65
N ALA A 154 -1.61 30.99 12.68
CA ALA A 154 -0.46 31.18 11.79
C ALA A 154 -0.51 30.11 10.71
N ALA A 155 -0.24 30.46 9.45
CA ALA A 155 -0.22 29.51 8.34
C ALA A 155 1.07 29.63 7.53
N SER A 156 1.55 28.50 6.99
CA SER A 156 2.69 28.46 6.07
C SER A 156 2.40 27.50 4.94
N ALA A 157 2.62 27.98 3.72
CA ALA A 157 2.54 27.15 2.52
C ALA A 157 3.84 26.37 2.35
N TYR A 158 3.72 25.07 2.13
CA TYR A 158 4.83 24.17 1.84
C TYR A 158 4.28 22.88 1.21
N GLY A 159 4.95 22.41 0.16
CA GLY A 159 4.55 21.21 -0.57
C GLY A 159 3.15 21.34 -1.19
N SER A 160 2.48 20.20 -1.32
CA SER A 160 1.16 20.11 -1.96
C SER A 160 -0.02 20.25 -0.98
N TRP A 161 0.25 20.19 0.33
CA TRP A 161 -0.78 20.08 1.37
C TRP A 161 -1.31 21.42 1.89
N VAL A 162 -0.47 22.46 1.87
CA VAL A 162 -0.86 23.85 2.15
C VAL A 162 -0.18 24.74 1.11
N ILE A 163 -0.97 25.48 0.35
CA ILE A 163 -0.53 26.28 -0.79
C ILE A 163 -0.98 27.73 -0.68
N LEU A 164 -0.36 28.60 -1.46
CA LEU A 164 -0.88 29.94 -1.75
C LEU A 164 -1.61 29.88 -3.10
N LYS A 165 -2.85 30.35 -3.12
CA LYS A 165 -3.67 30.54 -4.33
C LYS A 165 -3.99 32.01 -4.49
N GLN A 166 -4.17 32.46 -5.73
CA GLN A 166 -4.65 33.81 -6.00
C GLN A 166 -6.17 33.84 -5.98
N ASP A 167 -6.74 34.79 -5.25
CA ASP A 167 -8.18 35.04 -5.26
C ASP A 167 -8.63 35.78 -6.55
N ALA A 168 -9.93 36.04 -6.68
CA ALA A 168 -10.49 36.80 -7.81
C ALA A 168 -9.97 38.25 -7.92
N LEU A 169 -9.33 38.76 -6.87
CA LEU A 169 -8.71 40.09 -6.80
C LEU A 169 -7.20 40.04 -7.03
N GLY A 170 -6.62 38.85 -7.27
CA GLY A 170 -5.19 38.63 -7.44
C GLY A 170 -4.39 38.70 -6.14
N GLN A 171 -5.04 38.58 -4.98
CA GLN A 171 -4.37 38.51 -3.68
C GLN A 171 -4.03 37.08 -3.31
N ASP A 172 -2.85 36.88 -2.73
CA ASP A 172 -2.42 35.57 -2.24
C ASP A 172 -3.20 35.20 -0.98
N VAL A 173 -3.95 34.11 -1.07
CA VAL A 173 -4.70 33.52 0.03
C VAL A 173 -4.27 32.07 0.25
N PHE A 174 -4.28 31.62 1.49
CA PHE A 174 -3.96 30.24 1.82
C PHE A 174 -5.06 29.29 1.31
N GLY A 175 -4.65 28.09 0.90
CA GLY A 175 -5.50 26.99 0.48
C GLY A 175 -4.75 25.65 0.57
N GLY A 176 -5.30 24.62 -0.06
CA GLY A 176 -4.72 23.26 -0.05
C GLY A 176 -5.44 22.34 0.92
N ALA A 177 -5.22 21.04 0.76
CA ALA A 177 -6.02 20.01 1.41
C ALA A 177 -6.05 20.12 2.95
N LEU A 178 -4.92 20.39 3.60
CA LEU A 178 -4.85 20.51 5.06
C LEU A 178 -5.42 21.85 5.56
N TYR A 179 -5.24 22.93 4.80
CA TYR A 179 -5.79 24.23 5.16
C TYR A 179 -7.32 24.25 5.02
N ASP A 180 -7.84 23.71 3.93
CA ASP A 180 -9.28 23.63 3.68
C ASP A 180 -9.94 22.69 4.70
N LEU A 181 -9.33 21.54 5.03
CA LEU A 181 -9.79 20.67 6.13
C LEU A 181 -9.90 21.45 7.45
N PHE A 182 -8.89 22.26 7.79
CA PHE A 182 -8.91 23.05 9.01
C PHE A 182 -10.06 24.05 9.02
N VAL A 183 -10.20 24.85 7.96
CA VAL A 183 -11.23 25.89 7.84
C VAL A 183 -12.63 25.28 7.90
N GLU A 184 -12.87 24.20 7.15
CA GLU A 184 -14.17 23.52 7.16
C GLU A 184 -14.46 22.85 8.52
N SER A 185 -13.43 22.37 9.22
CA SER A 185 -13.58 21.82 10.57
C SER A 185 -13.98 22.88 11.60
N LEU A 186 -13.69 24.17 11.37
CA LEU A 186 -14.17 25.24 12.25
C LEU A 186 -15.70 25.40 12.18
N VAL A 187 -16.31 25.12 11.03
CA VAL A 187 -17.77 25.22 10.84
C VAL A 187 -18.52 24.17 11.66
N LEU A 188 -17.86 23.06 12.01
CA LEU A 188 -18.43 22.01 12.87
C LEU A 188 -18.56 22.44 14.33
N ILE A 189 -17.85 23.50 14.75
CA ILE A 189 -17.95 24.08 16.08
C ILE A 189 -19.11 25.08 16.10
N GLN A 190 -19.97 25.00 17.10
CA GLN A 190 -21.18 25.85 17.19
C GLN A 190 -21.17 26.72 18.45
N PRO A 191 -21.29 28.06 18.33
CA PRO A 191 -21.23 28.84 17.09
C PRO A 191 -19.81 28.82 16.46
N PRO A 192 -19.66 28.98 15.13
CA PRO A 192 -18.34 28.92 14.49
C PRO A 192 -17.38 29.99 15.04
N PRO A 193 -16.12 29.64 15.36
CA PRO A 193 -15.12 30.60 15.78
C PRO A 193 -14.72 31.52 14.62
N VAL A 194 -14.31 32.74 14.96
CA VAL A 194 -13.81 33.71 13.97
C VAL A 194 -12.31 33.51 13.80
N MET A 195 -11.90 33.01 12.64
CA MET A 195 -10.49 32.86 12.28
C MET A 195 -9.82 34.23 12.10
N LYS A 196 -8.73 34.47 12.84
CA LYS A 196 -7.83 35.62 12.67
C LYS A 196 -6.45 35.13 12.26
N LEU A 197 -6.16 35.26 10.97
CA LEU A 197 -4.84 34.96 10.43
C LEU A 197 -3.86 36.04 10.91
N ILE A 198 -2.84 35.64 11.66
CA ILE A 198 -1.78 36.54 12.13
C ILE A 198 -0.69 36.59 11.05
N PRO A 199 -0.24 37.79 10.62
CA PRO A 199 0.79 37.89 9.61
C PRO A 199 2.11 37.28 10.11
N GLY A 200 2.69 36.41 9.28
CA GLY A 200 3.94 35.73 9.54
C GLY A 200 3.78 34.35 10.19
N TRP A 201 4.78 33.50 9.98
CA TRP A 201 4.75 32.10 10.44
C TRP A 201 5.18 31.91 11.90
N ALA A 202 6.14 32.70 12.38
CA ALA A 202 6.66 32.59 13.75
C ALA A 202 7.27 33.91 14.16
N THR A 203 7.18 34.25 15.45
CA THR A 203 7.75 35.46 16.02
C THR A 203 9.26 35.48 15.90
N GLN A 204 9.85 36.68 15.82
CA GLN A 204 11.30 36.83 15.75
C GLN A 204 11.99 36.29 17.01
N GLN A 205 11.34 36.38 18.17
CA GLN A 205 11.84 35.83 19.43
C GLN A 205 11.94 34.31 19.37
N SER A 206 10.88 33.63 18.95
CA SER A 206 10.89 32.16 18.80
C SER A 206 11.86 31.69 17.72
N ARG A 207 12.01 32.44 16.62
CA ARG A 207 13.04 32.18 15.60
C ARG A 207 14.47 32.32 16.11
N ALA A 208 14.72 33.25 17.05
CA ALA A 208 16.03 33.40 17.66
C ALA A 208 16.36 32.25 18.62
N ILE A 209 15.35 31.67 19.27
CA ILE A 209 15.50 30.49 20.15
C ILE A 209 15.70 29.21 19.31
N PHE A 210 14.96 29.09 18.20
CA PHE A 210 15.00 27.92 17.31
C PHE A 210 15.47 28.31 15.90
N PRO A 211 16.75 28.69 15.73
CA PRO A 211 17.27 29.17 14.45
C PRO A 211 17.32 28.07 13.38
N SER A 212 17.36 26.79 13.77
CA SER A 212 17.43 25.65 12.87
C SER A 212 16.09 25.23 12.25
N SER A 213 14.96 25.67 12.82
CA SER A 213 13.64 25.29 12.32
C SER A 213 12.58 26.32 12.66
N SER A 214 12.12 27.04 11.63
CA SER A 214 11.00 27.99 11.74
C SER A 214 9.69 27.30 12.15
N TYR A 215 9.51 26.03 11.81
CA TYR A 215 8.37 25.21 12.22
C TYR A 215 8.39 24.95 13.73
N THR A 216 9.54 24.60 14.30
CA THR A 216 9.69 24.46 15.75
C THR A 216 9.44 25.79 16.47
N ALA A 217 9.85 26.92 15.87
CA ALA A 217 9.53 28.25 16.39
C ALA A 217 8.01 28.53 16.42
N CYS A 218 7.23 28.09 15.41
CA CYS A 218 5.77 28.24 15.42
C CYS A 218 5.12 27.39 16.53
N VAL A 219 5.58 26.14 16.70
CA VAL A 219 5.10 25.27 17.80
C VAL A 219 5.38 25.91 19.16
N HIS A 220 6.56 26.51 19.34
CA HIS A 220 6.88 27.26 20.55
C HIS A 220 5.91 28.45 20.76
N ASP A 221 5.62 29.23 19.71
CA ASP A 221 4.64 30.33 19.77
C ASP A 221 3.23 29.87 20.18
N VAL A 222 2.81 28.67 19.78
CA VAL A 222 1.57 28.03 20.26
C VAL A 222 1.68 27.67 21.74
N GLY A 223 2.80 27.07 22.15
CA GLY A 223 3.07 26.70 23.54
C GLY A 223 3.05 27.88 24.52
N ILE A 224 3.54 29.04 24.11
CA ILE A 224 3.51 30.28 24.90
C ILE A 224 2.23 31.13 24.70
N GLY A 225 1.27 30.66 23.90
CA GLY A 225 -0.03 31.30 23.70
C GLY A 225 -0.04 32.52 22.78
N VAL A 226 1.01 32.73 21.98
CA VAL A 226 1.03 33.76 20.93
C VAL A 226 0.06 33.39 19.81
N PHE A 227 0.10 32.14 19.35
CA PHE A 227 -0.89 31.57 18.42
C PHE A 227 -1.76 30.54 19.13
N ASP A 228 -2.96 30.32 18.61
CA ASP A 228 -3.81 29.22 19.06
C ASP A 228 -3.56 27.95 18.25
N VAL A 229 -3.13 28.09 17.00
CA VAL A 229 -2.79 26.98 16.10
C VAL A 229 -1.84 27.45 14.99
N CYS A 230 -0.92 26.56 14.60
CA CYS A 230 -0.15 26.69 13.37
C CYS A 230 -0.67 25.70 12.32
N VAL A 231 -1.10 26.19 11.16
CA VAL A 231 -1.62 25.38 10.05
C VAL A 231 -0.55 25.28 8.97
N ALA A 232 0.11 24.13 8.89
CA ALA A 232 1.07 23.79 7.85
C ALA A 232 1.19 22.26 7.75
N ASP A 233 1.93 21.79 6.75
CA ASP A 233 2.39 20.40 6.69
C ASP A 233 3.52 20.20 7.72
N LEU A 234 3.12 19.96 8.97
CA LEU A 234 4.00 20.01 10.14
C LEU A 234 4.13 18.63 10.78
N TRP A 235 5.34 18.08 10.76
CA TRP A 235 5.67 16.82 11.43
C TRP A 235 5.56 16.92 12.95
N LEU A 236 4.82 15.98 13.53
CA LEU A 236 4.79 15.71 14.95
C LEU A 236 6.07 14.95 15.34
N THR A 237 6.93 15.61 16.12
CA THR A 237 8.19 15.04 16.64
C THR A 237 8.21 15.11 18.16
N PRO A 238 8.96 14.25 18.85
CA PRO A 238 9.08 14.29 20.31
C PRO A 238 9.50 15.66 20.84
N GLU A 239 10.43 16.34 20.16
CA GLU A 239 10.92 17.66 20.55
C GLU A 239 9.82 18.72 20.48
N ARG A 240 8.94 18.64 19.46
CA ARG A 240 7.82 19.57 19.30
C ARG A 240 6.67 19.26 20.25
N GLN A 241 6.40 17.97 20.51
CA GLN A 241 5.37 17.53 21.45
C GLN A 241 5.64 18.00 22.89
N GLN A 242 6.91 18.24 23.24
CA GLN A 242 7.28 18.82 24.53
C GLN A 242 6.92 20.32 24.64
N LEU A 243 6.75 21.02 23.51
CA LEU A 243 6.50 22.47 23.48
C LEU A 243 5.00 22.79 23.44
N SER A 244 4.21 22.02 22.70
CA SER A 244 2.74 22.15 22.69
C SER A 244 2.07 20.80 22.47
N THR A 245 0.77 20.73 22.80
CA THR A 245 -0.05 19.59 22.40
C THR A 245 -0.38 19.68 20.92
N PHE A 246 -0.66 18.55 20.29
CA PHE A 246 -1.00 18.43 18.88
C PHE A 246 -2.42 17.92 18.68
N SER A 247 -2.97 18.21 17.51
CA SER A 247 -4.20 17.61 17.00
C SER A 247 -4.02 16.10 16.80
N PRO A 248 -5.12 15.36 16.58
CA PRO A 248 -5.06 14.02 15.98
C PRO A 248 -4.26 14.05 14.68
N THR A 249 -3.62 12.92 14.36
CA THR A 249 -2.91 12.75 13.10
C THR A 249 -3.84 12.99 11.92
N LEU A 250 -3.45 13.91 11.03
CA LEU A 250 -4.21 14.28 9.84
C LEU A 250 -3.81 13.40 8.64
N ARG A 251 -2.52 13.11 8.53
CA ARG A 251 -1.93 12.18 7.56
C ARG A 251 -0.62 11.63 8.12
N ASP A 252 -0.16 10.52 7.56
CA ASP A 252 1.19 10.03 7.78
C ASP A 252 2.07 10.37 6.58
N ASP A 253 3.30 10.80 6.87
CA ASP A 253 4.33 11.08 5.87
C ASP A 253 5.29 9.90 5.81
N TYR A 254 5.30 9.20 4.67
CA TYR A 254 6.06 7.96 4.49
C TYR A 254 7.39 8.22 3.80
N PHE A 255 8.46 7.71 4.40
CA PHE A 255 9.83 7.87 3.93
C PHE A 255 10.35 6.60 3.28
N TYR A 256 10.99 6.77 2.13
CA TYR A 256 11.55 5.67 1.35
C TYR A 256 13.00 5.94 0.96
N LEU A 257 13.73 4.85 0.70
CA LEU A 257 15.03 4.93 0.05
C LEU A 257 14.84 5.20 -1.44
N VAL A 258 15.57 6.19 -1.95
CA VAL A 258 15.55 6.58 -3.35
C VAL A 258 16.98 6.49 -3.89
N VAL A 259 17.14 5.78 -5.01
CA VAL A 259 18.45 5.49 -5.61
C VAL A 259 18.43 5.78 -7.11
N PRO A 260 19.56 6.21 -7.70
CA PRO A 260 19.68 6.33 -9.14
C PRO A 260 19.67 4.94 -9.78
N THR A 261 18.76 4.71 -10.73
CA THR A 261 18.68 3.48 -11.51
C THR A 261 19.36 3.65 -12.86
N THR A 262 19.99 2.57 -13.29
CA THR A 262 20.53 2.46 -14.65
C THR A 262 19.73 1.42 -15.39
N LEU A 263 19.21 1.78 -16.57
CA LEU A 263 18.70 0.81 -17.52
C LEU A 263 19.91 0.02 -18.06
N GLN A 264 20.25 -1.09 -17.42
CA GLN A 264 21.24 -2.01 -17.96
C GLN A 264 20.57 -2.87 -19.02
N ASP A 265 21.01 -2.69 -20.27
CA ASP A 265 20.68 -3.61 -21.34
C ASP A 265 21.23 -5.00 -20.99
N ALA A 266 20.41 -6.04 -21.18
CA ALA A 266 20.81 -7.42 -20.91
C ALA A 266 22.14 -7.75 -21.61
N SER A 267 23.06 -8.37 -20.86
CA SER A 267 24.36 -8.80 -21.35
C SER A 267 24.22 -9.80 -22.51
N PHE A 268 25.26 -9.92 -23.34
CA PHE A 268 25.24 -10.82 -24.49
C PHE A 268 24.93 -12.29 -24.10
N SER A 269 25.46 -12.75 -22.97
CA SER A 269 25.19 -14.10 -22.42
C SER A 269 23.74 -14.28 -21.99
N GLU A 270 23.14 -13.27 -21.35
CA GLU A 270 21.74 -13.31 -20.96
C GLU A 270 20.84 -13.37 -22.20
N ARG A 271 21.15 -12.60 -23.25
CA ARG A 271 20.40 -12.64 -24.52
C ARG A 271 20.46 -14.01 -25.19
N LEU A 272 21.59 -14.72 -25.10
CA LEU A 272 21.74 -16.06 -25.67
C LEU A 272 20.94 -17.13 -24.89
N LEU A 273 20.83 -16.98 -23.58
CA LEU A 273 20.15 -17.95 -22.70
C LEU A 273 18.64 -17.72 -22.58
N ARG A 274 18.11 -16.58 -23.05
CA ARG A 274 16.68 -16.26 -23.02
C ARG A 274 15.74 -17.38 -23.52
N PRO A 275 16.03 -18.10 -24.61
CA PRO A 275 15.17 -19.19 -25.08
C PRO A 275 15.04 -20.36 -24.09
N PHE A 276 15.99 -20.52 -23.15
CA PHE A 276 16.00 -21.60 -22.17
C PHE A 276 15.42 -21.21 -20.81
N LEU A 277 15.19 -19.91 -20.55
CA LEU A 277 14.62 -19.39 -19.30
C LEU A 277 13.22 -19.90 -18.93
N PRO A 278 12.29 -20.18 -19.88
CA PRO A 278 10.92 -20.55 -19.54
C PRO A 278 10.79 -21.81 -18.65
N PHE A 279 11.80 -22.68 -18.68
CA PHE A 279 11.86 -23.88 -17.84
C PHE A 279 13.15 -23.88 -17.02
N THR A 280 13.05 -24.36 -15.77
CA THR A 280 14.22 -24.59 -14.93
C THR A 280 15.08 -25.71 -15.51
N LEU A 281 16.37 -25.76 -15.12
CA LEU A 281 17.25 -26.85 -15.51
C LEU A 281 16.70 -28.23 -15.10
N GLU A 282 16.01 -28.31 -13.97
CA GLU A 282 15.33 -29.52 -13.50
C GLU A 282 14.21 -29.94 -14.45
N ALA A 283 13.38 -28.99 -14.88
CA ALA A 283 12.31 -29.26 -15.84
C ALA A 283 12.88 -29.73 -17.19
N TRP A 284 13.94 -29.08 -17.70
CA TRP A 284 14.64 -29.53 -18.92
C TRP A 284 15.20 -30.96 -18.78
N ALA A 285 15.77 -31.31 -17.62
CA ALA A 285 16.28 -32.65 -17.36
C ALA A 285 15.15 -33.70 -17.36
N VAL A 286 14.00 -33.39 -16.76
CA VAL A 286 12.81 -34.27 -16.78
C VAL A 286 12.28 -34.46 -18.20
N LEU A 287 12.20 -33.39 -18.99
CA LEU A 287 11.79 -33.47 -20.40
C LEU A 287 12.75 -34.36 -21.20
N ALA A 288 14.06 -34.16 -21.05
CA ALA A 288 15.07 -34.97 -21.73
C ALA A 288 14.97 -36.46 -21.33
N ALA A 289 14.80 -36.74 -20.03
CA ALA A 289 14.63 -38.10 -19.53
C ALA A 289 13.36 -38.78 -20.08
N PHE A 290 12.24 -38.04 -20.14
CA PHE A 290 11.00 -38.53 -20.72
C PHE A 290 11.15 -38.83 -22.22
N LEU A 291 11.75 -37.91 -22.99
CA LEU A 291 11.98 -38.10 -24.42
C LEU A 291 12.88 -39.31 -24.69
N CYS A 292 13.99 -39.46 -23.95
CA CYS A 292 14.85 -40.63 -24.05
C CYS A 292 14.11 -41.93 -23.69
N GLY A 293 13.27 -41.91 -22.65
CA GLY A 293 12.43 -43.05 -22.28
C GLY A 293 11.43 -43.44 -23.38
N MET A 294 10.80 -42.45 -24.01
CA MET A 294 9.90 -42.66 -25.15
C MET A 294 10.64 -43.20 -26.38
N SER A 295 11.84 -42.70 -26.68
CA SER A 295 12.68 -43.25 -27.76
C SER A 295 13.03 -44.71 -27.55
N LEU A 296 13.42 -45.08 -26.31
CA LEU A 296 13.71 -46.46 -25.94
C LEU A 296 12.46 -47.34 -26.05
N LEU A 297 11.31 -46.87 -25.54
CA LEU A 297 10.06 -47.62 -25.59
C LEU A 297 9.60 -47.88 -27.03
N LEU A 298 9.65 -46.86 -27.89
CA LEU A 298 9.30 -47.01 -29.31
C LEU A 298 10.28 -47.94 -30.04
N TYR A 299 11.58 -47.85 -29.73
CA TYR A 299 12.57 -48.78 -30.26
C TYR A 299 12.25 -50.24 -29.87
N PHE A 300 11.96 -50.51 -28.59
CA PHE A 300 11.59 -51.86 -28.15
C PHE A 300 10.31 -52.34 -28.81
N LEU A 301 9.28 -51.50 -28.95
CA LEU A 301 8.03 -51.88 -29.61
C LEU A 301 8.24 -52.22 -31.09
N HIS A 302 9.03 -51.43 -31.82
CA HIS A 302 9.40 -51.73 -33.21
C HIS A 302 10.18 -53.03 -33.32
N TYR A 303 11.12 -53.25 -32.39
CA TYR A 303 11.91 -54.49 -32.33
C TYR A 303 11.03 -55.72 -32.12
N PHE A 304 10.06 -55.65 -31.19
CA PHE A 304 9.14 -56.76 -30.92
C PHE A 304 8.11 -57.00 -32.04
N GLU A 305 7.61 -55.95 -32.70
CA GLU A 305 6.64 -56.08 -33.79
C GLU A 305 7.25 -56.63 -35.09
N GLN A 306 8.56 -56.44 -35.34
CA GLN A 306 9.26 -57.02 -36.49
C GLN A 306 9.52 -58.54 -36.39
N GLY A 307 9.06 -59.21 -35.32
CA GLY A 307 8.99 -60.68 -35.28
C GLY A 307 10.33 -61.39 -35.05
N GLN A 308 11.35 -60.73 -34.50
CA GLN A 308 12.50 -61.42 -33.93
C GLN A 308 12.17 -61.86 -32.49
N GLY A 309 11.81 -63.13 -32.31
CA GLY A 309 11.61 -63.74 -30.99
C GLY A 309 12.88 -63.67 -30.11
N CYS A 310 12.69 -63.86 -28.80
CA CYS A 310 13.67 -63.91 -27.68
C CYS A 310 15.18 -64.12 -28.02
N PRO A 311 16.08 -63.54 -27.20
CA PRO A 311 17.45 -63.19 -27.60
C PRO A 311 18.35 -64.40 -27.88
N GLY A 312 18.84 -64.52 -29.11
CA GLY A 312 20.16 -65.06 -29.38
C GLY A 312 21.25 -64.06 -28.99
N PRO A 313 22.52 -64.47 -28.77
CA PRO A 313 23.54 -63.59 -28.22
C PRO A 313 23.78 -62.39 -29.13
N VAL A 314 23.59 -61.21 -28.55
CA VAL A 314 23.77 -59.87 -29.10
C VAL A 314 24.96 -59.84 -30.07
N ARG A 315 24.70 -59.78 -31.37
CA ARG A 315 25.71 -59.36 -32.35
C ARG A 315 25.82 -57.84 -32.24
N GLY A 316 26.76 -57.43 -31.37
CA GLY A 316 27.05 -56.04 -31.07
C GLY A 316 27.32 -55.20 -32.32
N PHE A 317 26.90 -53.93 -32.25
CA PHE A 317 27.17 -52.81 -33.15
C PHE A 317 26.33 -52.65 -34.42
N SER A 318 25.45 -53.60 -34.79
CA SER A 318 24.57 -53.44 -35.97
C SER A 318 23.26 -52.66 -35.70
N GLU A 319 22.83 -52.51 -34.44
CA GLU A 319 21.51 -51.96 -34.07
C GLU A 319 21.54 -50.50 -33.56
N VAL A 320 22.74 -49.94 -33.34
CA VAL A 320 22.94 -48.55 -32.90
C VAL A 320 22.38 -47.50 -33.89
N PRO A 321 22.45 -47.69 -35.22
CA PRO A 321 21.89 -46.72 -36.17
C PRO A 321 20.37 -46.57 -36.06
N GLU A 322 19.66 -47.65 -35.71
CA GLU A 322 18.19 -47.66 -35.65
C GLU A 322 17.68 -46.99 -34.37
N LEU A 323 18.32 -47.23 -33.22
CA LEU A 323 18.06 -46.48 -31.99
C LEU A 323 18.40 -44.99 -32.14
N GLY A 324 19.49 -44.67 -32.84
CA GLY A 324 19.85 -43.29 -33.16
C GLY A 324 18.78 -42.61 -34.02
N LYS A 325 18.20 -43.33 -35.00
CA LYS A 325 17.12 -42.84 -35.87
C LYS A 325 15.82 -42.63 -35.10
N THR A 326 15.42 -43.57 -34.23
CA THR A 326 14.20 -43.42 -33.41
C THR A 326 14.35 -42.28 -32.39
N CYS A 327 15.53 -42.15 -31.78
CA CYS A 327 15.85 -41.03 -30.90
C CYS A 327 15.76 -39.70 -31.65
N PHE A 328 16.43 -39.57 -32.80
CA PHE A 328 16.35 -38.36 -33.62
C PHE A 328 14.91 -38.01 -33.98
N ASN A 329 14.11 -38.99 -34.43
CA ASN A 329 12.72 -38.75 -34.81
C ASN A 329 11.87 -38.25 -33.63
N VAL A 330 12.00 -38.85 -32.43
CA VAL A 330 11.24 -38.41 -31.24
C VAL A 330 11.61 -36.98 -30.83
N TRP A 331 12.90 -36.64 -30.84
CA TRP A 331 13.37 -35.29 -30.52
C TRP A 331 12.96 -34.28 -31.58
N HIS A 332 13.04 -34.64 -32.86
CA HIS A 332 12.62 -33.82 -33.98
C HIS A 332 11.10 -33.55 -33.94
N ASP A 333 10.30 -34.57 -33.69
CA ASP A 333 8.84 -34.50 -33.55
C ASP A 333 8.42 -33.59 -32.39
N PHE A 334 9.08 -33.74 -31.23
CA PHE A 334 8.87 -32.87 -30.08
C PHE A 334 9.17 -31.40 -30.41
N LEU A 335 10.28 -31.11 -31.11
CA LEU A 335 10.66 -29.75 -31.48
C LEU A 335 9.73 -29.13 -32.55
N LEU A 336 9.17 -29.94 -33.45
CA LEU A 336 8.20 -29.49 -34.45
C LEU A 336 6.76 -29.40 -33.92
N GLY A 337 6.49 -29.94 -32.74
CA GLY A 337 5.12 -30.03 -32.22
C GLY A 337 4.23 -30.99 -33.01
N GLN A 338 4.82 -32.02 -33.62
CA GLN A 338 4.12 -33.01 -34.44
C GLN A 338 4.41 -34.42 -33.92
N SER A 339 3.65 -35.43 -34.34
CA SER A 339 4.00 -36.84 -34.14
C SER A 339 4.01 -37.56 -35.49
N THR A 340 5.15 -38.10 -35.89
CA THR A 340 5.34 -38.87 -37.13
C THR A 340 5.28 -40.38 -36.91
N VAL A 341 4.89 -40.82 -35.71
CA VAL A 341 4.75 -42.24 -35.36
C VAL A 341 3.74 -42.89 -36.30
N GLU A 342 4.21 -43.82 -37.14
CA GLU A 342 3.39 -44.54 -38.11
C GLU A 342 2.30 -45.37 -37.39
N THR A 343 1.06 -44.88 -37.41
CA THR A 343 -0.06 -45.46 -36.63
C THR A 343 -0.72 -46.69 -37.27
N GLU A 344 -0.16 -47.25 -38.34
CA GLU A 344 -0.91 -48.19 -39.20
C GLU A 344 -0.98 -49.64 -38.67
N ARG A 345 -0.14 -50.04 -37.71
CA ARG A 345 0.02 -51.48 -37.40
C ARG A 345 -0.56 -51.98 -36.07
N SER A 346 -0.61 -51.18 -35.01
CA SER A 346 -0.89 -51.71 -33.65
C SER A 346 -1.71 -50.79 -32.74
N PRO A 347 -2.71 -51.30 -32.00
CA PRO A 347 -3.51 -50.48 -31.07
C PRO A 347 -2.68 -49.92 -29.90
N ALA A 348 -1.62 -50.62 -29.48
CA ALA A 348 -0.71 -50.15 -28.44
C ALA A 348 0.08 -48.91 -28.90
N LEU A 349 0.56 -48.93 -30.14
CA LEU A 349 1.29 -47.82 -30.75
C LEU A 349 0.40 -46.58 -30.94
N LYS A 350 -0.89 -46.77 -31.25
CA LYS A 350 -1.88 -45.68 -31.33
C LYS A 350 -2.10 -44.99 -29.98
N LEU A 351 -2.26 -45.74 -28.90
CA LEU A 351 -2.42 -45.18 -27.55
C LEU A 351 -1.14 -44.48 -27.08
N LEU A 352 0.03 -45.04 -27.39
CA LEU A 352 1.31 -44.44 -27.06
C LEU A 352 1.54 -43.13 -27.84
N SER A 353 1.21 -43.11 -29.13
CA SER A 353 1.28 -41.93 -29.98
C SER A 353 0.33 -40.82 -29.49
N LEU A 354 -0.89 -41.18 -29.07
CA LEU A 354 -1.85 -40.24 -28.48
C LEU A 354 -1.30 -39.63 -27.18
N GLY A 355 -0.73 -40.45 -26.30
CA GLY A 355 -0.10 -39.99 -25.05
C GLY A 355 1.11 -39.08 -25.29
N PHE A 356 1.96 -39.42 -26.26
CA PHE A 356 3.09 -38.59 -26.66
C PHE A 356 2.64 -37.26 -27.25
N SER A 357 1.64 -37.27 -28.13
CA SER A 357 1.07 -36.06 -28.74
C SER A 357 0.46 -35.13 -27.70
N PHE A 358 -0.25 -35.66 -26.72
CA PHE A 358 -0.78 -34.88 -25.59
C PHE A 358 0.35 -34.23 -24.77
N PHE A 359 1.41 -34.98 -24.47
CA PHE A 359 2.57 -34.45 -23.77
C PHE A 359 3.26 -33.31 -24.54
N VAL A 360 3.48 -33.49 -25.85
CA VAL A 360 4.07 -32.48 -26.73
C VAL A 360 3.22 -31.21 -26.73
N LEU A 361 1.90 -31.35 -26.91
CA LEU A 361 0.96 -30.22 -26.93
C LEU A 361 1.01 -29.43 -25.61
N VAL A 362 0.90 -30.11 -24.46
CA VAL A 362 0.90 -29.45 -23.15
C VAL A 362 2.24 -28.78 -22.87
N THR A 363 3.35 -29.43 -23.21
CA THR A 363 4.70 -28.91 -22.97
C THR A 363 4.99 -27.67 -23.82
N LEU A 364 4.67 -27.70 -25.12
CA LEU A 364 4.85 -26.55 -26.01
C LEU A 364 3.91 -25.39 -25.66
N ALA A 365 2.66 -25.68 -25.30
CA ALA A 365 1.73 -24.65 -24.82
C ALA A 365 2.26 -23.98 -23.53
N SER A 366 2.78 -24.77 -22.59
CA SER A 366 3.35 -24.26 -21.33
C SER A 366 4.64 -23.46 -21.56
N TYR A 367 5.49 -23.92 -22.48
CA TYR A 367 6.71 -23.21 -22.89
C TYR A 367 6.37 -21.85 -23.50
N THR A 368 5.45 -21.81 -24.46
CA THR A 368 5.06 -20.57 -25.14
C THR A 368 4.36 -19.59 -24.21
N ALA A 369 3.50 -20.06 -23.30
CA ALA A 369 2.87 -19.22 -22.27
C ALA A 369 3.89 -18.61 -21.30
N SER A 370 4.85 -19.42 -20.83
CA SER A 370 5.88 -18.98 -19.88
C SER A 370 6.87 -18.02 -20.56
N LEU A 371 7.27 -18.31 -21.80
CA LEU A 371 8.10 -17.43 -22.61
C LEU A 371 7.40 -16.08 -22.85
N ALA A 372 6.13 -16.08 -23.22
CA ALA A 372 5.35 -14.86 -23.43
C ALA A 372 5.29 -14.02 -22.14
N SER A 373 5.00 -14.64 -21.00
CA SER A 373 5.00 -13.98 -19.69
C SER A 373 6.35 -13.31 -19.40
N MET A 374 7.45 -14.05 -19.57
CA MET A 374 8.81 -13.54 -19.31
C MET A 374 9.24 -12.44 -20.28
N LEU A 375 8.79 -12.48 -21.54
CA LEU A 375 9.08 -11.44 -22.53
C LEU A 375 8.29 -10.16 -22.24
N VAL A 376 7.08 -10.28 -21.69
CA VAL A 376 6.27 -9.14 -21.23
C VAL A 376 6.89 -8.52 -19.96
N THR A 377 7.55 -9.30 -19.10
CA THR A 377 8.14 -8.79 -17.85
C THR A 377 9.47 -8.02 -18.02
N GLN A 378 9.90 -7.65 -19.24
CA GLN A 378 11.22 -7.07 -19.45
C GLN A 378 11.28 -5.54 -19.54
N LYS A 379 11.83 -4.95 -18.47
CA LYS A 379 12.88 -3.90 -18.40
C LYS A 379 12.86 -3.34 -16.98
N GLN A 380 13.14 -4.17 -15.99
CA GLN A 380 13.28 -3.65 -14.62
C GLN A 380 14.56 -2.81 -14.59
N ALA A 381 14.43 -1.56 -14.13
CA ALA A 381 15.57 -0.73 -13.85
C ALA A 381 16.38 -1.42 -12.74
N VAL A 382 17.57 -1.92 -13.07
CA VAL A 382 18.39 -2.65 -12.10
C VAL A 382 19.25 -1.65 -11.36
N SER A 383 18.97 -1.49 -10.07
CA SER A 383 19.86 -0.84 -9.11
C SER A 383 20.62 -1.92 -8.33
N PRO A 384 21.92 -1.73 -8.04
CA PRO A 384 22.64 -2.58 -7.11
C PRO A 384 22.13 -2.47 -5.67
N ILE A 385 21.32 -1.45 -5.36
CA ILE A 385 20.72 -1.20 -4.05
C ILE A 385 19.21 -1.43 -4.16
N SER A 386 18.71 -2.49 -3.53
CA SER A 386 17.29 -2.83 -3.50
C SER A 386 16.60 -2.45 -2.20
N ASN A 387 17.37 -2.24 -1.13
CA ASN A 387 16.88 -1.91 0.20
C ASN A 387 17.98 -1.16 1.00
N ILE A 388 17.64 -0.66 2.19
CA ILE A 388 18.60 0.09 3.01
C ILE A 388 19.77 -0.76 3.52
N GLN A 389 19.59 -2.07 3.71
CA GLN A 389 20.66 -2.96 4.15
C GLN A 389 21.73 -3.08 3.06
N ASP A 390 21.34 -3.18 1.78
CA ASP A 390 22.29 -3.17 0.66
C ASP A 390 23.12 -1.87 0.64
N ALA A 391 22.48 -0.72 0.88
CA ALA A 391 23.17 0.57 0.94
C ALA A 391 24.19 0.63 2.10
N ILE A 392 23.85 0.02 3.24
CA ILE A 392 24.72 -0.08 4.42
C ILE A 392 25.91 -1.02 4.15
N ASP A 393 25.67 -2.17 3.52
CA ASP A 393 26.71 -3.16 3.24
C ASP A 393 27.66 -2.72 2.12
N LEU A 394 27.18 -1.88 1.19
CA LEU A 394 27.98 -1.23 0.15
C LEU A 394 28.65 0.09 0.63
N GLU A 395 28.48 0.46 1.90
CA GLU A 395 29.03 1.69 2.50
C GLU A 395 28.68 2.97 1.71
N VAL A 396 27.45 3.03 1.18
CA VAL A 396 27.00 4.15 0.36
C VAL A 396 26.57 5.32 1.24
N PRO A 397 27.05 6.56 0.99
CA PRO A 397 26.57 7.74 1.70
C PRO A 397 25.11 8.07 1.33
N ILE A 398 24.26 8.18 2.35
CA ILE A 398 22.82 8.41 2.24
C ILE A 398 22.48 9.84 2.64
N CYS A 399 21.93 10.62 1.72
CA CYS A 399 21.48 11.99 1.95
C CYS A 399 20.19 12.01 2.79
N LEU A 400 20.18 12.81 3.86
CA LEU A 400 19.05 12.93 4.78
C LEU A 400 18.95 14.34 5.36
N VAL A 401 17.72 14.85 5.49
CA VAL A 401 17.44 16.18 6.05
C VAL A 401 17.83 16.26 7.55
N SER A 402 18.31 17.42 7.99
CA SER A 402 18.84 17.65 9.35
C SER A 402 17.94 17.14 10.49
N GLN A 403 16.62 17.29 10.34
CA GLN A 403 15.66 16.95 11.39
C GLN A 403 15.51 15.44 11.59
N LEU A 404 15.87 14.63 10.59
CA LEU A 404 15.72 13.17 10.63
C LEU A 404 17.03 12.45 10.97
N VAL A 405 18.18 13.11 10.83
CA VAL A 405 19.50 12.53 11.12
C VAL A 405 19.58 11.87 12.51
N PRO A 406 19.14 12.50 13.62
CA PRO A 406 19.22 11.87 14.94
C PRO A 406 18.44 10.55 15.01
N THR A 407 17.20 10.55 14.49
CA THR A 407 16.31 9.39 14.48
C THR A 407 16.90 8.26 13.64
N PHE A 408 17.32 8.54 12.40
CA PHE A 408 17.84 7.50 11.50
C PHE A 408 19.22 6.99 11.94
N THR A 409 20.07 7.83 12.54
CA THR A 409 21.35 7.37 13.13
C THR A 409 21.12 6.43 14.31
N GLN A 410 20.04 6.62 15.06
CA GLN A 410 19.66 5.72 16.15
C GLN A 410 19.10 4.39 15.63
N VAL A 411 18.29 4.41 14.56
CA VAL A 411 17.68 3.21 13.98
C VAL A 411 18.70 2.40 13.16
N TYR A 412 19.55 3.08 12.38
CA TYR A 412 20.55 2.48 11.49
C TYR A 412 21.96 2.98 11.83
N PRO A 413 22.56 2.53 12.94
CA PRO A 413 23.84 3.06 13.44
C PRO A 413 25.05 2.75 12.55
N ARG A 414 24.92 1.76 11.65
CA ARG A 414 25.96 1.42 10.65
C ARG A 414 25.87 2.24 9.36
N ALA A 415 24.77 2.96 9.13
CA ALA A 415 24.59 3.72 7.91
C ALA A 415 25.39 5.03 7.94
N ILE A 416 25.85 5.47 6.77
CA ILE A 416 26.58 6.72 6.62
C ILE A 416 25.60 7.79 6.15
N PHE A 417 25.11 8.63 7.08
CA PHE A 417 24.19 9.71 6.76
C PHE A 417 24.92 11.02 6.47
N VAL A 418 24.58 11.66 5.35
CA VAL A 418 25.03 12.99 4.97
C VAL A 418 23.89 13.97 5.22
N ASN A 419 24.14 14.96 6.08
CA ASN A 419 23.16 15.99 6.40
C ASN A 419 23.11 17.04 5.28
N ILE A 420 21.97 17.14 4.60
CA ILE A 420 21.74 18.08 3.49
C ILE A 420 21.11 19.42 3.91
N GLY A 421 21.01 19.71 5.21
CA GLY A 421 20.39 20.94 5.71
C GLY A 421 18.88 20.81 5.91
N SER A 422 18.13 21.89 5.68
CA SER A 422 16.69 21.96 5.96
C SER A 422 15.78 21.69 4.75
N GLY A 423 16.28 21.85 3.52
CA GLY A 423 15.53 21.54 2.30
C GLY A 423 15.64 20.06 2.01
N MET A 424 14.52 19.34 1.99
CA MET A 424 14.55 17.92 1.62
C MET A 424 14.70 17.75 0.10
N GLU A 425 14.21 18.74 -0.65
CA GLU A 425 14.40 18.92 -2.09
C GLU A 425 15.87 18.92 -2.52
N ASP A 426 16.79 19.26 -1.60
CA ASP A 426 18.22 19.29 -1.86
C ASP A 426 18.83 17.88 -2.05
N GLY A 427 18.07 16.81 -1.78
CA GLY A 427 18.55 15.44 -1.92
C GLY A 427 18.99 15.11 -3.35
N ALA A 428 18.19 15.52 -4.34
CA ALA A 428 18.46 15.21 -5.75
C ALA A 428 19.75 15.86 -6.24
N ARG A 429 19.95 17.16 -5.94
CA ARG A 429 21.18 17.86 -6.32
C ARG A 429 22.42 17.27 -5.67
N ASN A 430 22.34 16.86 -4.40
CA ASN A 430 23.47 16.24 -3.71
C ASN A 430 23.88 14.89 -4.31
N ILE A 431 22.94 14.13 -4.88
CA ILE A 431 23.26 12.92 -5.65
C ILE A 431 23.95 13.31 -6.98
N TYR A 432 23.44 14.31 -7.70
CA TYR A 432 24.07 14.77 -8.95
C TYR A 432 25.48 15.36 -8.76
N SER A 433 25.72 16.03 -7.64
CA SER A 433 27.05 16.54 -7.27
C SER A 433 28.00 15.42 -6.81
N GLY A 434 27.50 14.21 -6.59
CA GLY A 434 28.29 13.06 -6.14
C GLY A 434 28.56 13.02 -4.64
N ASN A 435 27.86 13.83 -3.83
CA ASN A 435 27.98 13.83 -2.37
C ASN A 435 27.32 12.58 -1.74
N CYS A 436 26.29 12.05 -2.41
CA CYS A 436 25.52 10.89 -1.95
C CYS A 436 25.29 9.89 -3.08
N GLY A 437 25.18 8.61 -2.74
CA GLY A 437 24.75 7.55 -3.67
C GLY A 437 23.29 7.15 -3.52
N ALA A 438 22.64 7.52 -2.42
CA ALA A 438 21.22 7.33 -2.16
C ALA A 438 20.67 8.52 -1.35
N MET A 439 19.35 8.68 -1.32
CA MET A 439 18.68 9.66 -0.47
C MET A 439 17.42 9.07 0.15
N ILE A 440 16.98 9.65 1.26
CA ILE A 440 15.70 9.30 1.90
C ILE A 440 14.75 10.48 1.72
N LEU A 441 13.63 10.25 1.02
CA LEU A 441 12.63 11.27 0.72
C LEU A 441 11.23 10.80 1.16
N SER A 442 10.34 11.76 1.40
CA SER A 442 8.92 11.49 1.58
C SER A 442 8.24 11.19 0.23
N GLN A 443 7.11 10.47 0.27
CA GLN A 443 6.33 10.19 -0.94
C GLN A 443 5.96 11.46 -1.73
N ASP A 444 5.49 12.51 -1.04
CA ASP A 444 5.12 13.79 -1.65
C ASP A 444 6.28 14.39 -2.45
N LEU A 445 7.49 14.34 -1.89
CA LEU A 445 8.65 14.90 -2.55
C LEU A 445 9.15 14.04 -3.71
N ILE A 446 9.00 12.71 -3.64
CA ILE A 446 9.28 11.81 -4.77
C ILE A 446 8.36 12.15 -5.94
N ASP A 447 7.06 12.33 -5.68
CA ASP A 447 6.09 12.67 -6.72
C ASP A 447 6.39 14.05 -7.34
N ARG A 448 6.78 15.04 -6.52
CA ARG A 448 7.23 16.37 -6.99
C ARG A 448 8.55 16.32 -7.76
N LEU A 449 9.47 15.46 -7.36
CA LEU A 449 10.73 15.20 -8.07
C LEU A 449 10.45 14.63 -9.46
N HIS A 450 9.59 13.61 -9.54
CA HIS A 450 9.17 12.98 -10.81
C HIS A 450 8.28 13.88 -11.66
N ALA A 451 7.57 14.83 -11.07
CA ALA A 451 6.87 15.89 -11.79
C ALA A 451 7.81 16.95 -12.38
N GLY A 452 9.09 16.97 -11.99
CA GLY A 452 10.07 17.97 -12.43
C GLY A 452 10.01 19.29 -11.67
N LEU A 453 9.17 19.40 -10.63
CA LEU A 453 9.03 20.64 -9.84
C LEU A 453 10.31 20.94 -9.02
N VAL A 454 11.02 19.91 -8.57
CA VAL A 454 12.30 20.09 -7.86
C VAL A 454 13.34 20.71 -8.79
N GLN A 455 13.44 20.22 -10.03
CA GLN A 455 14.33 20.81 -11.04
C GLN A 455 13.93 22.25 -11.38
N GLU A 456 12.64 22.53 -11.54
CA GLU A 456 12.14 23.88 -11.82
C GLU A 456 12.52 24.87 -10.70
N ASN A 457 12.33 24.46 -9.44
CA ASN A 457 12.70 25.27 -8.27
C ASN A 457 14.22 25.49 -8.19
N ASP A 458 15.03 24.45 -8.36
CA ASP A 458 16.50 24.57 -8.38
C ASP A 458 16.94 25.59 -9.48
N CYS A 459 16.30 25.56 -10.65
CA CYS A 459 16.62 26.48 -11.73
C CYS A 459 16.12 27.90 -11.53
N ALA A 460 15.00 28.07 -10.82
CA ALA A 460 14.53 29.39 -10.39
C ALA A 460 15.49 30.00 -9.36
N ASP A 461 15.98 29.19 -8.42
CA ASP A 461 16.97 29.59 -7.40
C ASP A 461 18.30 30.00 -8.03
N LEU A 462 18.77 29.24 -9.02
CA LEU A 462 19.93 29.64 -9.83
C LEU A 462 19.71 30.99 -10.52
N ALA A 463 18.54 31.20 -11.12
CA ALA A 463 18.21 32.47 -11.79
C ALA A 463 18.10 33.65 -10.80
N ALA A 464 17.71 33.38 -9.55
CA ALA A 464 17.71 34.35 -8.45
C ALA A 464 19.11 34.60 -7.86
N GLY A 465 20.11 33.79 -8.22
CA GLY A 465 21.48 33.88 -7.70
C GLY A 465 21.64 33.38 -6.27
N SER A 466 20.70 32.57 -5.77
CA SER A 466 20.79 31.96 -4.44
C SER A 466 21.73 30.75 -4.42
N ILE A 467 21.89 30.07 -5.56
CA ILE A 467 22.78 28.90 -5.74
C ILE A 467 23.59 29.00 -7.03
N THR A 468 24.65 28.19 -7.14
CA THR A 468 25.53 28.14 -8.32
C THR A 468 25.09 27.07 -9.33
N GLU A 469 25.51 27.15 -10.60
CA GLU A 469 25.18 26.13 -11.64
C GLU A 469 25.72 24.75 -11.26
N GLU A 470 26.88 24.70 -10.60
CA GLU A 470 27.51 23.46 -10.11
C GLU A 470 26.69 22.78 -9.00
N GLU A 471 25.83 23.53 -8.31
CA GLU A 471 24.92 23.01 -7.30
C GLU A 471 23.52 22.74 -7.87
N ALA A 472 23.02 23.58 -8.78
CA ALA A 472 21.67 23.48 -9.32
C ALA A 472 21.53 22.31 -10.33
N HIS A 473 22.59 22.00 -11.08
CA HIS A 473 22.59 20.96 -12.12
C HIS A 473 21.40 21.06 -13.10
N CYS A 474 21.02 22.28 -13.50
CA CYS A 474 19.82 22.54 -14.30
C CYS A 474 19.80 21.80 -15.65
N ARG A 475 20.97 21.69 -16.29
CA ARG A 475 21.11 21.06 -17.61
C ARG A 475 21.83 19.71 -17.53
N THR A 476 22.92 19.65 -16.77
CA THR A 476 23.78 18.47 -16.73
C THR A 476 24.25 18.14 -15.31
N ASP A 477 24.42 16.86 -15.04
CA ASP A 477 25.07 16.36 -13.82
C ASP A 477 26.58 16.66 -13.80
N SER A 478 27.24 16.36 -12.67
CA SER A 478 28.71 16.52 -12.51
C SER A 478 29.55 15.69 -13.49
N LYS A 479 28.94 14.72 -14.18
CA LYS A 479 29.57 13.83 -15.17
C LYS A 479 29.25 14.23 -16.61
N GLY A 480 28.50 15.31 -16.82
CA GLY A 480 28.12 15.84 -18.14
C GLY A 480 26.90 15.17 -18.78
N ASN A 481 26.15 14.33 -18.06
CA ASN A 481 24.90 13.75 -18.56
C ASN A 481 23.73 14.72 -18.34
N PRO A 482 22.68 14.69 -19.19
CA PRO A 482 21.48 15.50 -18.96
C PRO A 482 20.81 15.13 -17.63
N ARG A 483 20.41 16.15 -16.85
CA ARG A 483 19.61 15.96 -15.64
C ARG A 483 18.29 15.27 -16.00
N ASN A 484 18.00 14.19 -15.30
CA ASN A 484 16.77 13.43 -15.49
C ASN A 484 16.36 12.80 -14.17
N ASP A 485 15.49 13.50 -13.45
CA ASP A 485 15.04 13.13 -12.11
C ASP A 485 14.19 11.85 -12.12
N CYS A 486 13.72 11.41 -13.30
CA CYS A 486 13.05 10.12 -13.51
C CYS A 486 13.98 8.91 -13.44
N LYS A 487 15.30 9.11 -13.31
CA LYS A 487 16.23 8.03 -13.03
C LYS A 487 16.26 7.65 -11.55
N PHE A 488 15.61 8.42 -10.68
CA PHE A 488 15.56 8.11 -9.26
C PHE A 488 14.37 7.21 -8.98
N ASP A 489 14.61 5.96 -8.61
CA ASP A 489 13.53 5.05 -8.21
C ASP A 489 13.53 4.84 -6.70
N ARG A 490 12.31 4.72 -6.18
CA ARG A 490 12.04 4.23 -4.83
C ARG A 490 12.36 2.74 -4.76
N VAL A 491 13.15 2.33 -3.77
CA VAL A 491 13.50 0.93 -3.53
C VAL A 491 13.23 0.51 -2.08
N GLY A 492 12.86 -0.75 -1.90
CA GLY A 492 12.54 -1.33 -0.58
C GLY A 492 11.20 -0.88 0.01
N ASP A 493 11.02 -1.22 1.27
CA ASP A 493 9.81 -0.90 2.06
C ASP A 493 9.88 0.51 2.67
N ILE A 494 8.78 0.91 3.32
CA ILE A 494 8.73 2.14 4.13
C ILE A 494 9.80 2.07 5.23
N LEU A 495 10.71 3.04 5.24
CA LEU A 495 11.76 3.13 6.26
C LEU A 495 11.26 3.77 7.54
N TRP A 496 10.38 4.75 7.42
CA TRP A 496 9.84 5.51 8.54
C TRP A 496 8.52 6.17 8.16
N ALA A 497 7.66 6.38 9.15
CA ALA A 497 6.40 7.11 9.00
C ALA A 497 6.34 8.20 10.08
N ILE A 498 6.08 9.44 9.66
CA ILE A 498 5.96 10.58 10.58
C ILE A 498 4.55 11.14 10.50
N PRO A 499 3.81 11.17 11.62
CA PRO A 499 2.49 11.78 11.63
C PRO A 499 2.60 13.29 11.40
N VAL A 500 1.68 13.82 10.60
CA VAL A 500 1.46 15.25 10.41
C VAL A 500 0.23 15.66 11.22
N ALA A 501 0.41 16.69 12.04
CA ALA A 501 -0.63 17.22 12.91
C ALA A 501 -0.40 18.70 13.20
N PHE A 502 -1.47 19.42 13.55
CA PHE A 502 -1.37 20.82 13.91
C PHE A 502 -1.04 20.97 15.40
N PRO A 503 -0.07 21.82 15.79
CA PRO A 503 0.10 22.20 17.18
C PRO A 503 -1.10 23.06 17.62
N LEU A 504 -1.69 22.73 18.77
CA LEU A 504 -2.87 23.37 19.33
C LEU A 504 -2.59 23.97 20.71
N SER A 505 -3.14 25.15 20.97
CA SER A 505 -3.13 25.71 22.32
C SER A 505 -4.04 24.89 23.25
N GLN A 506 -3.77 24.91 24.56
CA GLN A 506 -4.56 24.16 25.54
C GLN A 506 -6.05 24.49 25.50
N ARG A 507 -6.39 25.75 25.20
CA ARG A 507 -7.77 26.22 25.01
C ARG A 507 -8.42 25.64 23.76
N ALA A 508 -7.66 25.50 22.68
CA ALA A 508 -8.19 25.09 21.40
C ALA A 508 -8.22 23.56 21.23
N LEU A 509 -7.39 22.86 22.01
CA LEU A 509 -7.13 21.43 21.92
C LEU A 509 -8.40 20.57 21.84
N ARG A 510 -9.30 20.68 22.83
CA ARG A 510 -10.44 19.75 22.94
C ARG A 510 -11.43 19.92 21.78
N SER A 511 -11.84 21.15 21.49
CA SER A 511 -12.85 21.41 20.46
C SER A 511 -12.30 21.18 19.05
N LEU A 512 -11.06 21.62 18.76
CA LEU A 512 -10.45 21.41 17.44
C LEU A 512 -10.08 19.95 17.20
N SER A 513 -9.59 19.23 18.21
CA SER A 513 -9.30 17.80 18.04
C SER A 513 -10.58 17.05 17.66
N TYR A 514 -11.69 17.32 18.35
CA TYR A 514 -12.97 16.72 18.01
C TYR A 514 -13.46 17.13 16.61
N SER A 515 -13.39 18.41 16.25
CA SER A 515 -13.88 18.86 14.96
C SER A 515 -13.04 18.31 13.80
N LEU A 516 -11.72 18.25 13.95
CA LEU A 516 -10.81 17.62 12.98
C LEU A 516 -11.07 16.12 12.86
N THR A 517 -11.18 15.38 13.98
CA THR A 517 -11.51 13.94 13.92
C THR A 517 -12.87 13.71 13.26
N THR A 518 -13.87 14.54 13.56
CA THR A 518 -15.18 14.45 12.94
C THR A 518 -15.11 14.75 11.45
N GLY A 519 -14.32 15.75 11.05
CA GLY A 519 -14.13 16.11 9.64
C GLY A 519 -13.41 15.01 8.84
N LEU A 520 -12.36 14.43 9.43
CA LEU A 520 -11.67 13.26 8.87
C LEU A 520 -12.63 12.08 8.69
N ALA A 521 -13.44 11.77 9.71
CA ALA A 521 -14.42 10.67 9.65
C ALA A 521 -15.52 10.90 8.60
N ARG A 522 -15.82 12.16 8.26
CA ARG A 522 -16.77 12.53 7.20
C ARG A 522 -16.15 12.51 5.80
N GLY A 523 -14.85 12.23 5.67
CA GLY A 523 -14.15 12.23 4.38
C GLY A 523 -13.74 13.62 3.89
N MET A 524 -13.83 14.66 4.73
CA MET A 524 -13.56 16.04 4.32
C MET A 524 -12.12 16.24 3.80
N LEU A 525 -11.14 15.50 4.34
CA LEU A 525 -9.78 15.54 3.80
C LEU A 525 -9.71 14.98 2.37
N GLN A 526 -10.45 13.92 2.05
CA GLN A 526 -10.49 13.34 0.71
C GLN A 526 -11.24 14.24 -0.28
N ASP A 527 -12.25 14.97 0.18
CA ASP A 527 -12.90 16.02 -0.61
C ASP A 527 -11.92 17.18 -0.86
N ALA A 528 -11.19 17.62 0.16
CA ALA A 528 -10.20 18.69 0.05
C ALA A 528 -9.01 18.32 -0.85
N ILE A 529 -8.54 17.06 -0.81
CA ILE A 529 -7.52 16.55 -1.75
C ILE A 529 -8.04 16.63 -3.20
N ARG A 530 -9.27 16.15 -3.45
CA ARG A 530 -9.88 16.23 -4.80
C ARG A 530 -10.09 17.66 -5.28
N ALA A 531 -10.52 18.55 -4.39
CA ALA A 531 -10.68 19.98 -4.72
C ALA A 531 -9.35 20.67 -5.06
N ASN A 532 -8.24 20.16 -4.50
CA ASN A 532 -6.89 20.67 -4.72
C ASN A 532 -6.03 19.70 -5.55
N GLU A 533 -6.62 18.90 -6.44
CA GLU A 533 -5.89 17.91 -7.26
C GLU A 533 -4.72 18.55 -8.04
N PHE A 534 -4.88 19.79 -8.50
CA PHE A 534 -3.84 20.55 -9.19
C PHE A 534 -2.56 20.79 -8.35
N ALA A 535 -2.67 20.75 -7.02
CA ALA A 535 -1.53 20.90 -6.11
C ALA A 535 -0.71 19.61 -6.00
N PHE A 536 -1.28 18.46 -6.36
CA PHE A 536 -0.65 17.14 -6.34
C PHE A 536 -0.27 16.74 -7.78
N PRO A 537 0.92 17.15 -8.26
CA PRO A 537 1.29 16.92 -9.65
C PRO A 537 1.42 15.43 -9.94
N ALA A 538 0.89 14.99 -11.08
CA ALA A 538 1.20 13.67 -11.59
C ALA A 538 2.68 13.61 -12.01
N PRO A 539 3.37 12.48 -11.77
CA PRO A 539 4.75 12.31 -12.23
C PRO A 539 4.82 12.47 -13.76
N ASN A 540 5.69 13.37 -14.22
CA ASN A 540 5.98 13.65 -15.63
C ASN A 540 6.96 12.62 -16.22
N CYS A 541 7.53 11.79 -15.35
CA CYS A 541 8.25 10.61 -15.77
C CYS A 541 7.29 9.74 -16.58
N ASP A 542 7.53 9.69 -17.90
CA ASP A 542 6.99 8.64 -18.74
C ASP A 542 7.15 7.38 -17.92
N LYS A 543 6.03 6.69 -17.66
CA LYS A 543 6.04 5.34 -17.13
C LYS A 543 6.73 4.44 -18.15
N ALA A 544 8.03 4.61 -18.40
CA ALA A 544 8.83 3.80 -19.28
C ALA A 544 8.84 2.34 -18.79
N LEU A 545 8.46 2.13 -17.53
CA LEU A 545 8.18 0.84 -16.92
C LEU A 545 6.77 0.29 -17.22
N GLU A 546 5.74 1.11 -17.40
CA GLU A 546 4.35 0.65 -17.60
C GLU A 546 3.90 0.71 -19.08
N ARG A 547 4.51 1.58 -19.91
CA ARG A 547 4.29 1.63 -21.37
C ARG A 547 5.11 0.64 -22.17
N SER A 548 6.01 -0.11 -21.52
CA SER A 548 6.67 -1.27 -22.13
C SER A 548 5.72 -2.46 -22.30
N GLU A 549 4.51 -2.43 -21.73
CA GLU A 549 3.51 -3.50 -21.89
C GLU A 549 2.96 -3.67 -23.32
N LEU A 550 3.24 -2.74 -24.24
CA LEU A 550 2.85 -2.83 -25.66
C LEU A 550 4.03 -2.77 -26.64
N GLY A 551 5.26 -2.87 -26.15
CA GLY A 551 6.43 -3.00 -27.01
C GLY A 551 6.42 -4.35 -27.70
N GLY A 552 6.07 -4.38 -28.99
CA GLY A 552 6.24 -5.59 -29.82
C GLY A 552 7.67 -6.12 -29.74
N LEU A 553 7.84 -7.42 -29.99
CA LEU A 553 9.13 -8.12 -29.86
C LEU A 553 10.24 -7.35 -30.62
N GLN A 554 11.28 -6.92 -29.91
CA GLN A 554 12.37 -6.19 -30.56
C GLN A 554 13.32 -7.19 -31.23
N ALA A 555 14.04 -6.73 -32.27
CA ALA A 555 15.07 -7.55 -32.90
C ALA A 555 16.14 -8.03 -31.89
N GLY A 556 16.40 -7.22 -30.85
CA GLY A 556 17.28 -7.57 -29.74
C GLY A 556 16.83 -8.81 -28.95
N ASP A 557 15.53 -9.07 -28.87
CA ASP A 557 14.96 -10.19 -28.13
C ASP A 557 15.07 -11.51 -28.90
N MET A 558 15.20 -11.45 -30.23
CA MET A 558 15.36 -12.60 -31.12
C MET A 558 16.82 -12.96 -31.43
N VAL A 559 17.80 -12.18 -30.96
CA VAL A 559 19.21 -12.42 -31.31
C VAL A 559 19.68 -13.81 -30.86
N GLY A 560 19.31 -14.25 -29.67
CA GLY A 560 19.70 -15.55 -29.14
C GLY A 560 19.20 -16.72 -30.00
N THR A 561 17.91 -16.70 -30.38
CA THR A 561 17.32 -17.75 -31.23
C THR A 561 17.95 -17.78 -32.62
N ILE A 562 18.13 -16.62 -33.25
CA ILE A 562 18.77 -16.50 -34.57
C ILE A 562 20.19 -17.08 -34.55
N MET A 563 20.99 -16.75 -33.52
CA MET A 563 22.36 -17.23 -33.40
C MET A 563 22.45 -18.75 -33.22
N ILE A 564 21.58 -19.33 -32.40
CA ILE A 564 21.52 -20.79 -32.19
C ILE A 564 21.15 -21.49 -33.52
N SER A 565 20.15 -20.99 -34.24
CA SER A 565 19.75 -21.54 -35.54
C SER A 565 20.87 -21.48 -36.58
N VAL A 566 21.58 -20.35 -36.68
CA VAL A 566 22.73 -20.20 -37.60
C VAL A 566 23.85 -21.19 -37.24
N LEU A 567 24.13 -21.39 -35.95
CA LEU A 567 25.15 -22.35 -35.50
C LEU A 567 24.79 -23.79 -35.88
N ILE A 568 23.54 -24.21 -35.64
CA ILE A 568 23.08 -25.56 -36.00
C ILE A 568 23.14 -25.78 -37.51
N LEU A 569 22.70 -24.79 -38.31
CA LEU A 569 22.82 -24.84 -39.77
C LEU A 569 24.28 -24.94 -40.22
N GLY A 570 25.18 -24.19 -39.60
CA GLY A 570 26.61 -24.24 -39.86
C GLY A 570 27.21 -25.62 -39.60
N VAL A 571 26.85 -26.26 -38.49
CA VAL A 571 27.25 -27.65 -38.18
C VAL A 571 26.70 -28.62 -39.22
N GLY A 572 25.43 -28.46 -39.63
CA GLY A 572 24.82 -29.28 -40.69
C GLY A 572 25.58 -29.20 -42.02
N VAL A 573 25.93 -27.98 -42.46
CA VAL A 573 26.73 -27.77 -43.68
C VAL A 573 28.13 -28.38 -43.53
N ALA A 574 28.77 -28.24 -42.38
CA ALA A 574 30.07 -28.84 -42.10
C ALA A 574 30.02 -30.38 -42.16
N CYS A 575 28.98 -30.99 -41.60
CA CYS A 575 28.75 -32.43 -41.68
C CYS A 575 28.52 -32.90 -43.12
N CYS A 576 27.72 -32.17 -43.91
CA CYS A 576 27.52 -32.47 -45.34
C CYS A 576 28.83 -32.36 -46.13
N ALA A 577 29.62 -31.32 -45.87
CA ALA A 577 30.94 -31.15 -46.50
C ALA A 577 31.89 -32.29 -46.10
N ALA A 578 31.92 -32.67 -44.83
CA ALA A 578 32.72 -33.79 -44.33
C ALA A 578 32.30 -35.13 -44.98
N GLN A 579 31.01 -35.40 -45.13
CA GLN A 579 30.50 -36.59 -45.82
C GLN A 579 30.84 -36.58 -47.31
N ALA A 580 30.72 -35.43 -47.98
CA ALA A 580 31.09 -35.30 -49.39
C ALA A 580 32.60 -35.52 -49.60
N VAL A 581 33.43 -35.00 -48.69
CA VAL A 581 34.88 -35.22 -48.69
C VAL A 581 35.21 -36.68 -48.38
N ALA A 582 34.55 -37.31 -47.40
CA ALA A 582 34.74 -38.72 -47.07
C ALA A 582 34.35 -39.64 -48.24
N LYS A 583 33.21 -39.40 -48.91
CA LYS A 583 32.79 -40.12 -50.12
C LYS A 583 33.79 -39.98 -51.27
N ARG A 584 34.44 -38.82 -51.37
CA ARG A 584 35.46 -38.54 -52.41
C ARG A 584 36.82 -39.16 -52.08
N LEU A 585 37.14 -39.31 -50.80
CA LEU A 585 38.40 -39.92 -50.32
C LEU A 585 38.33 -41.45 -50.22
N TRP A 586 37.15 -42.05 -50.09
CA TRP A 586 36.99 -43.51 -49.90
C TRP A 586 35.91 -44.18 -50.80
N PRO A 587 36.10 -44.22 -52.13
CA PRO A 587 35.07 -44.70 -53.06
C PRO A 587 34.85 -46.24 -53.16
N GLN A 588 35.51 -47.08 -52.33
CA GLN A 588 35.66 -48.53 -52.61
C GLN A 588 34.99 -49.51 -51.62
N VAL A 589 33.96 -49.13 -50.85
CA VAL A 589 33.37 -50.05 -49.83
C VAL A 589 31.97 -50.60 -50.17
N GLU A 590 31.27 -50.10 -51.19
CA GLU A 590 29.90 -50.58 -51.52
C GLU A 590 29.84 -51.76 -52.53
N ALA A 591 30.97 -52.36 -52.91
CA ALA A 591 30.97 -53.45 -53.90
C ALA A 591 30.65 -54.86 -53.34
N SER A 592 30.27 -55.02 -52.07
CA SER A 592 30.12 -56.35 -51.46
C SER A 592 28.76 -56.70 -50.84
N GLU A 593 27.69 -55.92 -51.06
CA GLU A 593 26.40 -56.17 -50.39
C GLU A 593 25.23 -56.51 -51.34
N HIS A 594 25.52 -57.15 -52.48
CA HIS A 594 24.49 -57.88 -53.26
C HIS A 594 25.07 -59.13 -53.94
N PRO A 595 24.91 -60.32 -53.34
CA PRO A 595 24.63 -61.54 -54.07
C PRO A 595 23.16 -61.94 -53.85
N ASP A 596 22.62 -62.66 -54.83
CA ASP A 596 21.30 -63.33 -54.84
C ASP A 596 20.16 -62.55 -55.52
N ALA A 597 20.41 -62.13 -56.76
CA ALA A 597 19.39 -62.14 -57.80
C ALA A 597 19.80 -63.18 -58.84
N ASN A 598 19.40 -64.44 -58.64
CA ASN A 598 19.24 -65.48 -59.67
C ASN A 598 18.83 -66.83 -59.02
N GLU A 599 17.56 -67.01 -58.66
CA GLU A 599 16.90 -68.31 -58.78
C GLU A 599 15.38 -68.12 -58.80
N GLU A 600 14.69 -68.98 -59.55
CA GLU A 600 13.23 -69.08 -59.73
C GLU A 600 12.54 -68.13 -60.72
N ALA A 601 12.90 -68.34 -61.99
CA ALA A 601 11.88 -68.46 -63.02
C ALA A 601 11.37 -69.91 -63.03
N ALA A 602 10.09 -70.15 -62.67
CA ALA A 602 9.19 -71.12 -63.32
C ALA A 602 7.87 -71.28 -62.53
N ILE A 603 6.80 -71.55 -63.29
CA ILE A 603 5.42 -71.92 -62.91
C ILE A 603 4.56 -70.68 -62.61
N GLY A 604 3.57 -70.29 -63.40
CA GLY A 604 2.80 -71.00 -64.42
C GLY A 604 1.31 -70.78 -64.12
N GLU A 605 0.63 -70.08 -65.04
CA GLU A 605 -0.80 -70.15 -65.38
C GLU A 605 -1.89 -70.09 -64.29
N ALA A 606 -2.82 -69.15 -64.49
CA ALA A 606 -4.25 -69.42 -64.75
C ALA A 606 -5.24 -68.49 -64.01
N GLU A 607 -6.22 -68.05 -64.80
CA GLU A 607 -7.60 -67.69 -64.45
C GLU A 607 -7.92 -66.33 -63.79
N HIS A 608 -8.34 -65.42 -64.67
CA HIS A 608 -9.56 -64.65 -64.51
C HIS A 608 -10.77 -65.62 -64.47
N PRO A 609 -11.88 -65.31 -63.78
CA PRO A 609 -12.92 -64.52 -64.48
C PRO A 609 -13.78 -63.59 -63.60
N GLN A 610 -14.32 -62.58 -64.29
CA GLN A 610 -15.71 -62.06 -64.24
C GLN A 610 -16.32 -61.62 -62.90
N ALA A 611 -16.63 -60.34 -62.72
CA ALA A 611 -17.74 -59.57 -63.29
C ALA A 611 -19.06 -59.71 -62.50
N SER A 612 -19.51 -58.59 -61.95
CA SER A 612 -20.90 -58.10 -61.83
C SER A 612 -20.81 -56.69 -61.20
N GLU A 613 -21.30 -55.64 -61.85
CA GLU A 613 -22.71 -55.16 -61.80
C GLU A 613 -23.13 -54.87 -60.36
N GLU A 614 -23.71 -53.74 -59.96
CA GLU A 614 -24.35 -52.64 -60.65
C GLU A 614 -24.77 -51.62 -59.55
N ALA A 615 -24.97 -50.37 -59.97
CA ALA A 615 -26.12 -49.55 -59.58
C ALA A 615 -26.06 -48.77 -58.23
N THR A 616 -25.85 -47.45 -58.32
CA THR A 616 -26.85 -46.36 -58.44
C THR A 616 -27.21 -45.73 -57.10
N ALA A 617 -26.78 -44.48 -56.96
CA ALA A 617 -27.52 -43.31 -56.49
C ALA A 617 -28.91 -43.53 -55.85
N SER A 618 -29.12 -42.95 -54.66
CA SER A 618 -30.16 -41.93 -54.44
C SER A 618 -30.14 -41.36 -53.01
N GLN A 619 -30.38 -40.04 -52.95
CA GLN A 619 -31.05 -39.25 -51.90
C GLN A 619 -30.45 -39.20 -50.48
N ALA A 620 -29.94 -38.04 -50.05
CA ALA A 620 -30.63 -36.80 -49.65
C ALA A 620 -31.35 -36.92 -48.31
N ASP A 621 -30.86 -36.18 -47.31
CA ASP A 621 -31.68 -35.23 -46.57
C ASP A 621 -30.77 -34.24 -45.81
N GLU A 622 -30.74 -33.01 -46.31
CA GLU A 622 -30.61 -31.81 -45.48
C GLU A 622 -31.86 -31.69 -44.61
N ILE A 623 -31.73 -31.20 -43.37
CA ILE A 623 -32.52 -30.10 -42.79
C ILE A 623 -32.25 -29.99 -41.28
N HIS A 624 -31.79 -28.80 -40.89
CA HIS A 624 -32.00 -28.04 -39.63
C HIS A 624 -31.75 -28.73 -38.27
N VAL A 625 -31.15 -28.08 -37.27
CA VAL A 625 -31.74 -26.93 -36.55
C VAL A 625 -30.64 -26.10 -35.87
N SER A 626 -30.95 -24.81 -35.85
CA SER A 626 -30.27 -23.63 -35.34
C SER A 626 -30.08 -23.56 -33.82
N THR A 627 -29.17 -22.66 -33.44
CA THR A 627 -29.21 -21.73 -32.28
C THR A 627 -29.16 -22.30 -30.85
N LEU A 628 -28.04 -22.06 -30.17
CA LEU A 628 -27.87 -20.92 -29.26
C LEU A 628 -26.38 -20.55 -29.14
#